data_AF-A0A8H9BVV2-F1
#
_entry.id   AF-A0A8H9BVV2-F1
#
_cell.length_a   1.000
_cell.length_b   1.000
_cell.length_c   1.000
_cell.angle_alpha   90.00
_cell.angle_beta   90.00
_cell.angle_gamma   90.00
#
_symmetry.space_group_name_H-M   'P 1'
#
loop_
_entity.id
_entity.type
_entity.pdbx_description
1 polymer ?
#
loop_
_entity_poly.entity_id
_entity_poly.type
_entity_poly.pdbx_seq_one_letter_code
_entity_poly.pdbx_strand_id
1 'polypeptide(L)'
;MYKQIYTYNGTSYLVMVDEYNVPFESELKKYNIEKFTDVQPESVLYWPVKFDEKEQVWLGSDKPEISDEIVESEDIKPSPQEMMIAETQVAVAESTHQLKETQEMLAQTLLDNAEKENRIKMLEEQQAQMMLAFAEIKEAE
;
A
#
# COMPACT_ATOMS: atom_id res chain seq x y z
N MET A 1 26.33 37.45 22.31
CA MET A 1 24.86 37.63 22.34
C MET A 1 24.23 36.70 21.30
N TYR A 2 22.91 36.53 21.25
CA TYR A 2 22.25 35.72 20.21
C TYR A 2 21.34 36.59 19.36
N LYS A 3 21.32 36.34 18.05
CA LYS A 3 20.47 37.05 17.09
C LYS A 3 19.77 36.03 16.19
N GLN A 4 18.50 36.31 15.88
CA GLN A 4 17.75 35.54 14.90
C GLN A 4 18.05 36.09 13.50
N ILE A 5 18.45 35.20 12.60
CA ILE A 5 18.67 35.48 11.18
C ILE A 5 17.73 34.60 10.36
N TYR A 6 17.42 35.02 9.14
CA TYR A 6 16.59 34.26 8.20
C TYR A 6 17.41 33.94 6.95
N THR A 7 17.42 32.68 6.52
CA THR A 7 17.95 32.33 5.20
C THR A 7 17.03 32.87 4.13
N TYR A 8 17.49 32.99 2.88
CA TYR A 8 16.63 33.52 1.81
C TYR A 8 15.43 32.66 1.44
N ASN A 9 15.37 31.44 1.98
CA ASN A 9 14.22 30.57 1.90
C ASN A 9 13.31 30.72 3.13
N GLY A 10 13.51 31.77 3.93
CA GLY A 10 12.75 32.14 5.14
C GLY A 10 13.00 31.29 6.38
N THR A 11 13.86 30.27 6.32
CA THR A 11 14.19 29.45 7.49
C THR A 11 14.94 30.30 8.53
N SER A 12 14.44 30.35 9.75
CA SER A 12 15.07 31.12 10.82
C SER A 12 16.11 30.30 11.60
N TYR A 13 17.25 30.90 11.89
CA TYR A 13 18.29 30.34 12.74
C TYR A 13 18.65 31.32 13.84
N LEU A 14 18.91 30.79 15.03
CA LEU A 14 19.47 31.57 16.14
C LEU A 14 20.98 31.37 16.16
N VAL A 15 21.72 32.44 15.89
CA VAL A 15 23.19 32.41 15.78
C VAL A 15 23.82 33.29 16.85
N MET A 16 25.02 32.90 17.32
CA MET A 16 25.81 33.76 18.19
C MET A 16 26.39 34.92 17.41
N VAL A 17 26.32 36.11 18.00
CA VAL A 17 26.88 37.35 17.47
C VAL A 17 27.96 37.91 18.38
N ASP A 18 28.89 38.62 17.75
CA ASP A 18 29.93 39.41 18.40
C ASP A 18 29.39 40.73 19.00
N GLU A 19 30.29 41.59 19.48
CA GLU A 19 29.97 42.89 20.06
C GLU A 19 29.41 43.90 19.03
N TYR A 20 29.59 43.64 17.74
CA TYR A 20 29.10 44.46 16.62
C TYR A 20 27.83 43.88 15.99
N ASN A 21 27.22 42.86 16.61
CA ASN A 21 26.00 42.21 16.17
C ASN A 21 26.15 41.42 14.84
N VAL A 22 27.39 41.00 14.53
CA VAL A 22 27.74 40.19 13.36
C VAL A 22 27.77 38.71 13.75
N PRO A 23 27.10 37.80 13.00
CA PRO A 23 27.16 36.36 13.26
C PRO A 23 28.57 35.78 13.15
N PHE A 24 28.96 34.92 14.10
CA PHE A 24 30.23 34.20 13.99
C PHE A 24 30.24 33.25 12.79
N GLU A 25 31.32 33.28 12.00
CA GLU A 25 31.49 32.43 10.82
C GLU A 25 31.40 30.93 11.15
N SER A 26 31.82 30.52 12.36
CA SER A 26 31.70 29.14 12.85
C SER A 26 30.25 28.67 12.97
N GLU A 27 29.33 29.56 13.37
CA GLU A 27 27.90 29.23 13.48
C GLU A 27 27.24 29.17 12.09
N LEU A 28 27.64 30.05 11.17
CA LEU A 28 27.15 30.03 9.79
C LEU A 28 27.56 28.75 9.06
N LYS A 29 28.81 28.29 9.25
CA LYS A 29 29.30 27.02 8.68
C LYS A 29 28.59 25.80 9.25
N LYS A 30 28.22 25.80 10.54
CA LYS A 30 27.51 24.70 11.19
C LYS A 30 26.16 24.40 10.52
N TYR A 31 25.45 25.43 10.08
CA TYR A 31 24.15 25.31 9.42
C TYR A 31 24.22 25.45 7.90
N ASN A 32 25.43 25.49 7.32
CA ASN A 32 25.68 25.68 5.89
C ASN A 32 24.93 26.89 5.30
N ILE A 33 24.93 28.02 6.03
CA ILE A 33 24.23 29.25 5.63
C ILE A 33 25.18 30.13 4.81
N GLU A 34 24.94 30.20 3.50
CA GLU A 34 25.71 31.08 2.60
C GLU A 34 25.14 32.50 2.52
N LYS A 35 23.80 32.62 2.60
CA LYS A 35 23.09 33.90 2.48
C LYS A 35 22.00 34.00 3.53
N PHE A 36 21.98 35.14 4.23
CA PHE A 36 21.00 35.43 5.26
C PHE A 36 20.58 36.90 5.21
N THR A 37 19.41 37.17 5.78
CA THR A 37 18.85 38.50 6.00
C THR A 37 18.39 38.62 7.45
N ASP A 38 18.44 39.83 7.97
CA ASP A 38 17.90 40.18 9.29
C ASP A 38 16.39 40.52 9.22
N VAL A 39 15.85 40.65 8.00
CA VAL A 39 14.46 41.03 7.76
C VAL A 39 13.58 39.78 7.92
N GLN A 40 12.66 39.80 8.87
CA GLN A 40 11.70 38.72 9.06
C GLN A 40 10.71 38.63 7.88
N PRO A 41 10.36 37.42 7.39
CA PRO A 41 9.27 37.22 6.45
C PRO A 41 7.95 37.84 6.92
N GLU A 42 7.23 38.51 6.02
CA GLU A 42 5.91 39.05 6.35
C GLU A 42 4.94 37.93 6.69
N SER A 43 4.19 38.09 7.80
CA SER A 43 3.27 37.06 8.29
C SER A 43 2.09 36.75 7.36
N VAL A 44 1.84 37.60 6.37
CA VAL A 44 0.76 37.45 5.38
C VAL A 44 1.17 36.49 4.26
N LEU A 45 2.46 36.22 4.10
CA LEU A 45 2.97 35.34 3.06
C LEU A 45 2.87 33.88 3.46
N TYR A 46 2.33 33.06 2.55
CA TYR A 46 2.32 31.62 2.69
C TYR A 46 3.66 31.01 2.27
N TRP A 47 4.09 29.96 2.99
CA TRP A 47 5.30 29.20 2.66
C TRP A 47 5.09 28.32 1.43
N PRO A 48 6.11 28.15 0.55
CA PRO A 48 7.48 28.64 0.65
C PRO A 48 7.65 30.11 0.20
N VAL A 49 8.49 30.87 0.92
CA VAL A 49 8.83 32.27 0.60
C VAL A 49 10.29 32.42 0.18
N LYS A 50 10.58 33.45 -0.62
CA LYS A 50 11.93 33.77 -1.09
C LYS A 50 12.26 35.25 -0.86
N PHE A 51 13.44 35.54 -0.33
CA PHE A 51 13.90 36.92 -0.16
C PHE A 51 14.52 37.46 -1.47
N ASP A 52 14.08 38.65 -1.91
CA ASP A 52 14.70 39.36 -3.03
C ASP A 52 15.75 40.36 -2.51
N GLU A 53 17.02 40.14 -2.85
CA GLU A 53 18.14 41.01 -2.46
C GLU A 53 17.99 42.46 -2.97
N LYS A 54 17.34 42.67 -4.12
CA LYS A 54 17.30 43.98 -4.79
C LYS A 54 16.27 44.91 -4.16
N GLU A 55 15.07 44.39 -3.96
CA GLU A 55 13.95 45.14 -3.40
C GLU A 55 13.91 45.04 -1.87
N GLN A 56 14.70 44.15 -1.25
CA GLN A 56 14.68 43.86 0.20
C GLN A 56 13.30 43.42 0.71
N VAL A 57 12.49 42.82 -0.17
CA VAL A 57 11.12 42.36 0.10
C VAL A 57 11.05 40.84 -0.01
N TRP A 58 10.18 40.24 0.80
CA TRP A 58 9.86 38.82 0.72
C TRP A 58 8.84 38.56 -0.38
N LEU A 59 9.19 37.69 -1.32
CA LEU A 59 8.30 37.18 -2.34
C LEU A 59 7.65 35.89 -1.84
N GLY A 60 6.32 35.85 -1.88
CA GLY A 60 5.52 34.69 -1.47
C GLY A 60 4.10 34.84 -1.99
N SER A 61 3.26 33.84 -1.74
CA SER A 61 1.84 33.94 -2.09
C SER A 61 1.08 34.68 -0.97
N ASP A 62 0.23 35.64 -1.35
CA ASP A 62 -0.67 36.38 -0.45
C ASP A 62 -1.94 35.60 -0.12
N LYS A 63 -2.18 34.50 -0.85
CA LYS A 63 -3.33 33.62 -0.68
C LYS A 63 -2.86 32.20 -0.47
N PRO A 64 -3.56 31.40 0.34
CA PRO A 64 -3.44 29.97 0.21
C PRO A 64 -3.93 29.67 -1.22
N GLU A 65 -3.03 29.23 -2.11
CA GLU A 65 -3.44 28.51 -3.31
C GLU A 65 -3.98 27.14 -2.88
N ILE A 66 -5.00 27.12 -2.03
CA ILE A 66 -6.00 26.07 -2.09
C ILE A 66 -6.90 26.58 -3.21
N SER A 67 -6.52 26.28 -4.44
CA SER A 67 -7.47 26.35 -5.53
C SER A 67 -8.65 25.47 -5.11
N ASP A 68 -9.86 26.04 -5.06
CA ASP A 68 -11.08 25.23 -5.03
C ASP A 68 -11.20 24.38 -6.31
N GLU A 69 -10.32 24.61 -7.30
CA GLU A 69 -9.91 23.56 -8.22
C GLU A 69 -9.25 22.46 -7.38
N ILE A 70 -10.06 21.46 -7.02
CA ILE A 70 -9.58 20.08 -6.99
C ILE A 70 -8.65 20.00 -8.19
N VAL A 71 -7.33 19.92 -7.95
CA VAL A 71 -6.43 19.43 -8.98
C VAL A 71 -7.01 18.06 -9.25
N GLU A 72 -7.84 17.95 -10.30
CA GLU A 72 -8.25 16.67 -10.84
C GLU A 72 -6.91 16.00 -11.06
N SER A 73 -6.55 15.09 -10.15
CA SER A 73 -5.32 14.34 -10.25
C SER A 73 -5.35 13.81 -11.65
N GLU A 74 -4.42 14.26 -12.52
CA GLU A 74 -4.44 13.91 -13.94
C GLU A 74 -4.86 12.47 -14.02
N ASP A 75 -6.01 12.16 -14.63
CA ASP A 75 -6.55 10.80 -14.64
C ASP A 75 -5.41 9.89 -15.12
N ILE A 76 -4.75 9.20 -14.18
CA ILE A 76 -3.59 8.37 -14.48
C ILE A 76 -4.19 7.17 -15.17
N LYS A 77 -4.41 7.32 -16.47
CA LYS A 77 -4.99 6.29 -17.28
C LYS A 77 -3.95 5.18 -17.31
N PRO A 78 -4.30 3.96 -16.84
CA PRO A 78 -3.35 2.87 -16.83
C PRO A 78 -2.75 2.74 -18.22
N SER A 79 -1.43 2.62 -18.29
CA SER A 79 -0.78 2.28 -19.54
C SER A 79 -1.36 0.97 -20.08
N PRO A 80 -1.33 0.73 -21.39
CA PRO A 80 -1.78 -0.53 -21.97
C PRO A 80 -1.13 -1.77 -21.31
N GLN A 81 0.11 -1.61 -20.81
CA GLN A 81 0.82 -2.66 -20.08
C GLN A 81 0.21 -2.94 -18.71
N GLU A 82 -0.09 -1.90 -17.94
CA GLU A 82 -0.75 -2.04 -16.63
C GLU A 82 -2.14 -2.64 -16.76
N MET A 83 -2.89 -2.25 -17.79
CA MET A 83 -4.21 -2.83 -18.07
C MET A 83 -4.11 -4.32 -18.42
N MET A 84 -3.16 -4.70 -19.29
CA MET A 84 -2.91 -6.11 -19.63
C MET A 84 -2.48 -6.94 -18.41
N ILE A 85 -1.65 -6.37 -17.53
CA ILE A 85 -1.25 -7.03 -16.28
C ILE A 85 -2.47 -7.24 -15.38
N ALA A 86 -3.31 -6.23 -15.22
CA ALA A 86 -4.52 -6.32 -14.42
C ALA A 86 -5.50 -7.37 -14.97
N GLU A 87 -5.75 -7.39 -16.28
CA GLU A 87 -6.58 -8.41 -16.94
C GLU A 87 -6.02 -9.81 -16.72
N THR A 88 -4.70 -9.98 -16.84
CA THR A 88 -4.04 -11.27 -16.60
C THR A 88 -4.19 -11.70 -15.14
N GLN A 89 -4.06 -10.77 -14.18
CA GLN A 89 -4.24 -11.06 -12.76
C GLN A 89 -5.68 -11.51 -12.46
N VAL A 90 -6.67 -10.86 -13.07
CA VAL A 90 -8.08 -11.26 -12.94
C VAL A 90 -8.30 -12.66 -13.52
N ALA A 91 -7.82 -12.92 -14.74
CA ALA A 91 -7.95 -14.23 -15.38
C ALA A 91 -7.28 -15.35 -14.56
N VAL A 92 -6.12 -15.08 -13.97
CA VAL A 92 -5.43 -16.01 -13.07
C VAL A 92 -6.27 -16.24 -11.81
N ALA A 93 -6.80 -15.19 -11.19
CA ALA A 93 -7.63 -15.32 -10.00
C ALA A 93 -8.88 -16.17 -10.28
N GLU A 94 -9.59 -15.92 -11.38
CA GLU A 94 -10.74 -16.72 -11.82
C GLU A 94 -10.36 -18.18 -12.05
N SER A 95 -9.25 -18.44 -12.74
CA SER A 95 -8.76 -19.81 -12.99
C SER A 95 -8.41 -20.54 -11.69
N THR A 96 -7.75 -19.87 -10.74
CA THR A 96 -7.42 -20.47 -9.44
C THR A 96 -8.68 -20.78 -8.62
N HIS A 97 -9.71 -19.94 -8.72
CA HIS A 97 -10.99 -20.17 -8.07
C HIS A 97 -11.70 -21.40 -8.65
N GLN A 98 -11.81 -21.49 -9.97
CA GLN A 98 -12.40 -22.65 -10.65
C GLN A 98 -11.63 -23.95 -10.36
N LEU A 99 -10.30 -23.89 -10.29
CA LEU A 99 -9.48 -25.04 -9.94
C LEU A 99 -9.79 -25.53 -8.51
N LYS A 100 -9.94 -24.60 -7.57
CA LYS A 100 -10.30 -24.92 -6.18
C LYS A 100 -11.67 -25.60 -6.11
N GLU A 101 -12.69 -25.03 -6.74
CA GLU A 101 -14.03 -25.64 -6.78
C GLU A 101 -14.00 -27.04 -7.40
N THR A 102 -13.23 -27.23 -8.47
CA THR A 102 -13.06 -28.54 -9.10
C THR A 102 -12.38 -29.55 -8.18
N GLN A 103 -11.37 -29.13 -7.42
CA GLN A 103 -10.70 -29.97 -6.43
C GLN A 103 -11.64 -30.37 -5.28
N GLU A 104 -12.48 -29.45 -4.82
CA GLU A 104 -13.49 -29.73 -3.79
C GLU A 104 -14.54 -30.74 -4.30
N MET A 105 -15.07 -30.55 -5.51
CA MET A 105 -16.00 -31.52 -6.13
C MET A 105 -15.36 -32.88 -6.34
N LEU A 106 -14.08 -32.93 -6.76
CA LEU A 106 -13.34 -34.17 -6.92
C LEU A 106 -13.18 -34.89 -5.57
N ALA A 107 -12.80 -34.17 -4.52
CA ALA A 107 -12.67 -34.73 -3.18
C ALA A 107 -14.00 -35.30 -2.67
N GLN A 108 -15.11 -34.59 -2.87
CA GLN A 108 -16.44 -35.09 -2.51
C GLN A 108 -16.79 -36.36 -3.30
N THR A 109 -16.52 -36.37 -4.61
CA THR A 109 -16.80 -37.55 -5.44
C THR A 109 -15.97 -38.77 -5.00
N LEU A 110 -14.73 -38.56 -4.59
CA LEU A 110 -13.88 -39.63 -4.06
C LEU A 110 -14.42 -40.18 -2.73
N LEU A 111 -14.91 -39.31 -1.84
CA LEU A 111 -15.57 -39.73 -0.60
C LEU A 111 -16.83 -40.55 -0.89
N ASP A 112 -17.72 -40.04 -1.75
CA ASP A 112 -18.95 -40.73 -2.15
C ASP A 112 -18.66 -42.10 -2.77
N ASN A 113 -17.59 -42.21 -3.56
CA ASN A 113 -17.15 -43.48 -4.15
C ASN A 113 -16.65 -44.45 -3.07
N ALA A 114 -15.83 -43.99 -2.12
CA ALA A 114 -15.36 -44.83 -1.02
C ALA A 114 -16.51 -45.33 -0.14
N GLU A 115 -17.52 -44.51 0.12
CA GLU A 115 -18.74 -44.92 0.83
C GLU A 115 -19.53 -45.98 0.05
N LYS A 116 -19.69 -45.79 -1.25
CA LYS A 116 -20.36 -46.77 -2.13
C LYS A 116 -19.61 -48.09 -2.18
N GLU A 117 -18.28 -48.07 -2.29
CA GLU A 117 -17.45 -49.28 -2.27
C GLU A 117 -17.62 -50.06 -0.97
N ASN A 118 -17.60 -49.38 0.19
CA ASN A 118 -17.86 -50.01 1.47
C ASN A 118 -19.26 -50.64 1.53
N ARG A 119 -20.27 -49.94 1.01
CA ARG A 119 -21.63 -50.47 0.96
C ARG A 119 -21.75 -51.68 0.04
N ILE A 120 -21.06 -51.70 -1.09
CA ILE A 120 -21.00 -52.86 -1.99
C ILE A 120 -20.38 -54.05 -1.27
N LYS A 121 -19.23 -53.87 -0.60
CA LYS A 121 -18.59 -54.95 0.17
C LYS A 121 -19.52 -55.53 1.24
N MET A 122 -20.21 -54.69 2.00
CA MET A 122 -21.19 -55.16 3.00
C MET A 122 -22.32 -55.97 2.35
N LEU A 123 -22.82 -55.55 1.18
CA LEU A 123 -23.86 -56.29 0.46
C LEU A 123 -23.34 -57.63 -0.08
N GLU A 124 -22.11 -57.68 -0.59
CA GLU A 124 -21.47 -58.91 -1.06
C GLU A 124 -21.27 -59.90 0.09
N GLU A 125 -20.83 -59.43 1.26
CA GLU A 125 -20.72 -60.26 2.47
C GLU A 125 -22.07 -60.81 2.93
N GLN A 126 -23.11 -59.97 2.95
CA GLN A 126 -24.48 -60.40 3.26
C GLN A 126 -24.99 -61.44 2.25
N GLN A 127 -24.73 -61.25 0.96
CA GLN A 127 -25.12 -62.20 -0.08
C GLN A 127 -24.39 -63.54 0.09
N ALA A 128 -23.09 -63.52 0.41
CA ALA A 128 -22.32 -64.72 0.68
C ALA A 128 -22.85 -65.48 1.91
N GLN A 129 -23.14 -64.78 3.01
CA GLN A 129 -23.75 -65.37 4.21
C GLN A 129 -25.12 -66.01 3.91
N MET A 130 -25.94 -65.34 3.11
CA MET A 130 -27.24 -65.85 2.70
C MET A 130 -27.11 -67.12 1.85
N MET A 131 -26.16 -67.18 0.92
CA MET A 131 -25.89 -68.39 0.13
C MET A 131 -25.43 -69.56 1.00
N LEU A 132 -24.58 -69.32 2.01
CA LEU A 132 -24.18 -70.34 2.96
C LEU A 132 -25.37 -70.86 3.76
N ALA A 133 -26.22 -69.97 4.30
CA ALA A 133 -27.42 -70.37 5.03
C ALA A 133 -28.38 -71.21 4.17
N PHE A 134 -28.56 -70.86 2.89
CA PHE A 134 -29.37 -71.68 1.97
C PHE A 134 -28.75 -73.06 1.69
N ALA A 135 -27.42 -73.14 1.59
CA ALA A 135 -26.73 -74.42 1.41
C ALA A 135 -26.89 -75.32 2.65
N GLU A 136 -26.72 -74.76 3.85
CA GLU A 136 -26.91 -75.48 5.12
C GLU A 136 -28.34 -75.99 5.29
N ILE A 137 -29.36 -75.19 4.95
CA ILE A 137 -30.77 -75.62 4.99
C ILE A 137 -31.01 -76.78 4.02
N LYS A 138 -30.44 -76.70 2.81
CA LYS A 138 -30.61 -77.74 1.79
C LYS A 138 -29.88 -79.04 2.12
N GLU A 139 -28.78 -79.00 2.86
CA GLU A 139 -28.09 -80.20 3.37
C GLU A 139 -28.83 -80.85 4.56
N ALA A 140 -29.69 -80.11 5.25
CA ALA A 140 -30.47 -80.60 6.39
C ALA A 140 -31.82 -81.25 6.00
N GLU A 141 -32.29 -81.08 4.76
CA GLU A 141 -33.41 -81.80 4.13
C GLU A 141 -32.97 -83.10 3.45
#